data_AF-A0A6N7AIF3-F1
#
_entry.id   AF-A0A6N7AIF3-F1
#
_cell.length_a   1.000
_cell.length_b   1.000
_cell.length_c   1.000
_cell.angle_alpha   90.00
_cell.angle_beta   90.00
_cell.angle_gamma   90.00
#
_symmetry.space_group_name_H-M   'P 1'
#
loop_
_entity.id
_entity.type
_entity.pdbx_description
1 polymer ?
#
loop_
_entity_poly.entity_id
_entity_poly.type
_entity_poly.pdbx_seq_one_letter_code
_entity_poly.pdbx_strand_id
1 'polypeptide(L)'
;MEDTFSVRAHVEGTADEMTLTNLDGQINHSHITGTVRLRLTERPVLTATVAVDALDFSSSLQALPWSLFLPAPRTVLNRLGDFDASLDLHIGVVETKEMPWHGVTLKARLENGTLDIDEATITEAGGSGMIGTVRLSGLGDTTPFLEHANLVVRSRAPERLAVALPALPIDPAKLAPLAVRLTAQGDPRHLALTAQAEAGGGVATIMGEVDRPLGAAALHAGGGSKPCESGRFRCPAPAGLSSPRCPCRSHRGAGERAW
;
A
#
# COMPACT_ATOMS: atom_id res chain seq x y z
N MET A 1 16.80 2.18 -31.47
CA MET A 1 16.37 0.97 -30.75
C MET A 1 14.91 0.83 -31.12
N GLU A 2 14.55 -0.20 -31.88
CA GLU A 2 13.16 -0.41 -32.30
C GLU A 2 12.44 -1.14 -31.18
N ASP A 3 11.39 -0.54 -30.62
CA ASP A 3 10.56 -1.21 -29.62
C ASP A 3 9.80 -2.34 -30.31
N THR A 4 10.01 -3.57 -29.85
CA THR A 4 9.31 -4.74 -30.40
C THR A 4 8.03 -4.95 -29.62
N PHE A 5 6.91 -4.94 -30.34
CA PHE A 5 5.57 -5.17 -29.82
C PHE A 5 4.91 -6.32 -30.57
N SER A 6 4.44 -7.33 -29.84
CA SER A 6 3.60 -8.38 -30.41
C SER A 6 2.51 -8.75 -29.41
N VAL A 7 1.30 -9.01 -29.90
CA VAL A 7 0.18 -9.44 -29.07
C VAL A 7 -0.61 -10.50 -29.82
N ARG A 8 -0.93 -11.57 -29.11
CA ARG A 8 -1.83 -12.63 -29.53
C ARG A 8 -2.91 -12.79 -28.47
N ALA A 9 -4.14 -13.00 -28.92
CA ALA A 9 -5.26 -13.35 -28.06
C ALA A 9 -6.28 -14.13 -28.89
N HIS A 10 -7.03 -15.00 -28.22
CA HIS A 10 -8.24 -15.59 -28.79
C HIS A 10 -9.43 -14.71 -28.40
N VAL A 11 -10.15 -14.20 -29.40
CA VAL A 11 -11.25 -13.25 -29.21
C VAL A 11 -12.57 -13.94 -29.55
N GLU A 12 -13.48 -13.97 -28.59
CA GLU A 12 -14.85 -14.44 -28.76
C GLU A 12 -15.82 -13.36 -28.29
N GLY A 13 -16.98 -13.24 -28.93
CA GLY A 13 -17.94 -12.24 -28.51
C GLY A 13 -19.31 -12.35 -29.17
N THR A 14 -20.25 -11.64 -28.57
CA THR A 14 -21.60 -11.36 -29.03
C THR A 14 -21.80 -9.84 -29.05
N ALA A 15 -23.02 -9.37 -29.32
CA ALA A 15 -23.33 -7.93 -29.21
C ALA A 15 -23.17 -7.40 -27.77
N ASP A 16 -23.40 -8.24 -26.76
CA ASP A 16 -23.47 -7.83 -25.35
C ASP A 16 -22.23 -8.22 -24.54
N GLU A 17 -21.31 -9.00 -25.13
CA GLU A 17 -20.16 -9.54 -24.43
C GLU A 17 -18.97 -9.77 -25.35
N MET A 18 -17.76 -9.43 -24.88
CA MET A 18 -16.50 -9.71 -25.55
C MET A 18 -15.52 -10.32 -24.55
N THR A 19 -14.88 -11.43 -24.92
CA THR A 19 -13.87 -12.11 -24.12
C THR A 19 -12.59 -12.29 -24.93
N LEU A 20 -11.47 -11.86 -24.36
CA LEU A 20 -10.13 -12.14 -24.82
C LEU A 20 -9.53 -13.18 -23.88
N THR A 21 -9.29 -14.38 -24.39
CA THR A 21 -8.61 -15.46 -23.66
C THR A 21 -7.24 -15.72 -24.27
N ASN A 22 -6.37 -16.40 -23.52
CA ASN A 22 -5.00 -16.69 -23.95
C ASN A 22 -4.29 -15.42 -24.44
N LEU A 23 -4.50 -14.30 -23.74
CA LEU A 23 -3.74 -13.09 -24.00
C LEU A 23 -2.27 -13.43 -23.77
N ASP A 24 -1.44 -13.16 -24.76
CA ASP A 24 0.00 -13.36 -24.77
C ASP A 24 0.60 -12.18 -25.55
N GLY A 25 1.15 -11.23 -24.81
CA GLY A 25 1.74 -10.01 -25.32
C GLY A 25 3.21 -9.91 -24.94
N GLN A 26 4.02 -9.39 -25.84
CA GLN A 26 5.40 -9.02 -25.58
C GLN A 26 5.59 -7.55 -25.91
N ILE A 27 6.09 -6.79 -24.93
CA ILE A 27 6.50 -5.40 -25.08
C ILE A 27 7.95 -5.33 -24.62
N ASN A 28 8.90 -5.18 -25.55
CA ASN A 28 10.33 -5.27 -25.24
C ASN A 28 10.69 -6.59 -24.52
N HIS A 29 11.14 -6.53 -23.27
CA HIS A 29 11.46 -7.69 -22.44
C HIS A 29 10.31 -8.13 -21.53
N SER A 30 9.18 -7.43 -21.58
CA SER A 30 8.00 -7.70 -20.77
C SER A 30 7.09 -8.70 -21.46
N HIS A 31 6.81 -9.83 -20.80
CA HIS A 31 5.79 -10.79 -21.23
C HIS A 31 4.52 -10.59 -20.40
N ILE A 32 3.38 -10.49 -21.08
CA ILE A 32 2.06 -10.20 -20.50
C ILE A 32 1.15 -11.35 -20.88
N THR A 33 0.56 -12.02 -19.89
CA THR A 33 -0.44 -13.06 -20.12
C THR A 33 -1.74 -12.77 -19.36
N GLY A 34 -2.86 -13.32 -19.83
CA GLY A 34 -4.09 -13.13 -19.08
C GLY A 34 -5.40 -13.41 -19.82
N THR A 35 -6.46 -12.89 -19.23
CA THR A 35 -7.82 -12.91 -19.77
C THR A 35 -8.51 -11.59 -19.47
N VAL A 36 -9.26 -11.07 -20.44
CA VAL A 36 -10.05 -9.86 -20.32
C VAL A 36 -11.46 -10.14 -20.79
N ARG A 37 -12.47 -9.75 -20.02
CA ARG A 37 -13.89 -9.88 -20.36
C ARG A 37 -14.57 -8.54 -20.22
N LEU A 38 -15.34 -8.15 -21.22
CA LEU A 38 -16.16 -6.95 -21.25
C LEU A 38 -17.62 -7.36 -21.49
N ARG A 39 -18.52 -6.94 -20.61
CA ARG A 39 -19.96 -7.10 -20.78
C ARG A 39 -20.60 -5.73 -20.96
N LEU A 40 -21.34 -5.55 -22.04
CA LEU A 40 -22.02 -4.30 -22.39
C LEU A 40 -23.47 -4.38 -21.92
N THR A 41 -23.69 -4.09 -20.64
CA THR A 41 -25.05 -3.95 -20.07
C THR A 41 -25.42 -2.48 -19.92
N GLU A 42 -26.54 -2.16 -19.26
CA GLU A 42 -26.85 -0.77 -18.87
C GLU A 42 -25.68 -0.11 -18.11
N ARG A 43 -24.93 -0.92 -17.34
CA ARG A 43 -23.68 -0.55 -16.69
C ARG A 43 -22.57 -1.51 -17.15
N PRO A 44 -21.66 -1.10 -18.04
CA PRO A 44 -20.63 -1.99 -18.57
C PRO A 44 -19.79 -2.63 -17.45
N VAL A 45 -19.40 -3.89 -17.61
CA VAL A 45 -18.58 -4.62 -16.63
C VAL A 45 -17.29 -5.10 -17.28
N LEU A 46 -16.15 -4.69 -16.73
CA LEU A 46 -14.81 -5.11 -17.17
C LEU A 46 -14.20 -6.07 -16.15
N THR A 47 -13.80 -7.27 -16.55
CA THR A 47 -13.03 -8.19 -15.69
C THR A 47 -11.70 -8.48 -16.36
N ALA A 48 -10.60 -8.32 -15.63
CA ALA A 48 -9.26 -8.59 -16.13
C ALA A 48 -8.45 -9.39 -15.10
N THR A 49 -7.82 -10.46 -15.57
CA THR A 49 -6.77 -11.18 -14.85
C THR A 49 -5.51 -11.13 -15.69
N VAL A 50 -4.48 -10.45 -15.21
CA VAL A 50 -3.27 -10.16 -15.97
C VAL A 50 -2.05 -10.53 -15.15
N ALA A 51 -1.16 -11.31 -15.73
CA ALA A 51 0.17 -11.58 -15.20
C ALA A 51 1.22 -10.93 -16.11
N VAL A 52 2.21 -10.28 -15.52
CA VAL A 52 3.33 -9.66 -16.24
C VAL A 52 4.63 -10.14 -15.63
N ASP A 53 5.55 -10.66 -16.43
CA ASP A 53 6.81 -11.19 -15.88
C ASP A 53 7.71 -10.08 -15.34
N ALA A 54 7.99 -9.09 -16.20
CA ALA A 54 8.84 -7.95 -15.89
C ALA A 54 8.22 -6.68 -16.50
N LEU A 55 8.20 -5.56 -15.77
CA LEU A 55 7.88 -4.24 -16.30
C LEU A 55 9.09 -3.32 -16.13
N ASP A 56 9.70 -2.89 -17.23
CA ASP A 56 10.81 -1.96 -17.21
C ASP A 56 10.33 -0.51 -17.30
N PHE A 57 10.44 0.20 -16.19
CA PHE A 57 10.18 1.63 -16.10
C PHE A 57 11.47 2.47 -15.98
N SER A 58 12.64 1.86 -16.04
CA SER A 58 13.93 2.54 -15.88
C SER A 58 14.16 3.62 -16.95
N SER A 59 13.64 3.40 -18.15
CA SER A 59 13.70 4.35 -19.27
C SER A 59 12.66 5.46 -19.15
N SER A 60 11.45 5.13 -18.67
CA SER A 60 10.26 6.00 -18.72
C SER A 60 10.05 6.86 -17.47
N LEU A 61 10.59 6.45 -16.31
CA LEU A 61 10.43 7.19 -15.05
C LEU A 61 11.23 8.49 -14.97
N GLN A 62 12.03 8.84 -15.99
CA GLN A 62 12.73 10.12 -16.02
C GLN A 62 11.78 11.33 -16.04
N ALA A 63 10.49 11.13 -16.26
CA ALA A 63 9.53 12.23 -16.34
C ALA A 63 8.10 11.83 -15.95
N LEU A 64 7.90 10.82 -15.10
CA LEU A 64 6.61 10.71 -14.41
C LEU A 64 6.72 11.54 -13.14
N PRO A 65 6.36 12.84 -13.18
CA PRO A 65 6.25 13.59 -11.94
C PRO A 65 5.37 12.78 -11.00
N TRP A 66 5.73 12.75 -9.72
CA TRP A 66 4.86 12.30 -8.63
C TRP A 66 3.44 12.88 -8.72
N SER A 67 3.25 13.92 -9.53
CA SER A 67 1.96 14.44 -9.97
C SER A 67 1.06 13.45 -10.73
N LEU A 68 1.53 12.28 -11.18
CA LEU A 68 0.66 11.22 -11.69
C LEU A 68 0.01 10.38 -10.57
N PHE A 69 0.56 10.44 -9.36
CA PHE A 69 -0.13 10.00 -8.14
C PHE A 69 -1.03 11.09 -7.56
N LEU A 70 -1.10 12.29 -8.17
CA LEU A 70 -2.17 13.23 -7.83
C LEU A 70 -3.51 12.67 -8.30
N PRO A 71 -4.62 13.08 -7.67
CA PRO A 71 -5.94 12.67 -8.09
C PRO A 71 -6.09 12.82 -9.60
N ALA A 72 -6.47 11.74 -10.27
CA ALA A 72 -6.77 11.74 -11.69
C ALA A 72 -7.69 12.93 -12.02
N PRO A 73 -7.58 13.53 -13.21
CA PRO A 73 -8.47 14.60 -13.63
C PRO A 73 -9.91 14.23 -13.28
N ARG A 74 -10.65 15.11 -12.59
CA ARG A 74 -12.01 14.81 -12.11
C ARG A 74 -12.91 14.26 -13.23
N THR A 75 -12.66 14.65 -14.47
CA THR A 75 -13.32 14.13 -15.67
C THR A 75 -13.19 12.62 -15.87
N VAL A 76 -12.08 12.01 -15.46
CA VAL A 76 -11.87 10.55 -15.51
C VAL A 76 -12.55 9.88 -14.32
N LEU A 77 -12.42 10.45 -13.11
CA LEU A 77 -13.05 9.90 -11.91
C LEU A 77 -14.57 9.88 -12.00
N ASN A 78 -15.18 10.89 -12.61
CA ASN A 78 -16.64 10.94 -12.79
C ASN A 78 -17.15 9.78 -13.68
N ARG A 79 -16.34 9.29 -14.62
CA ARG A 79 -16.71 8.16 -15.50
C ARG A 79 -16.56 6.81 -14.82
N LEU A 80 -15.85 6.71 -13.70
CA LEU A 80 -15.76 5.46 -12.93
C LEU A 80 -17.11 5.05 -12.34
N GLY A 81 -18.02 6.00 -12.11
CA GLY A 81 -19.40 5.68 -11.72
C GLY A 81 -20.20 4.95 -12.81
N ASP A 82 -19.80 5.09 -14.08
CA ASP A 82 -20.58 4.62 -15.23
C ASP A 82 -20.33 3.14 -15.57
N PHE A 83 -19.35 2.48 -14.94
CA PHE A 83 -19.04 1.08 -15.19
C PHE A 83 -18.60 0.35 -13.92
N ASP A 84 -18.63 -0.98 -13.96
CA ASP A 84 -18.06 -1.86 -12.95
C ASP A 84 -16.79 -2.50 -13.48
N ALA A 85 -15.87 -2.81 -12.56
CA ALA A 85 -14.65 -3.51 -12.91
C ALA A 85 -14.16 -4.48 -11.84
N SER A 86 -13.42 -5.50 -12.25
CA SER A 86 -12.62 -6.35 -11.39
C SER A 86 -11.26 -6.57 -12.04
N LEU A 87 -10.20 -6.38 -11.27
CA LEU A 87 -8.82 -6.52 -11.70
C LEU A 87 -8.08 -7.44 -10.73
N ASP A 88 -7.45 -8.48 -11.27
CA ASP A 88 -6.41 -9.25 -10.59
C ASP A 88 -5.12 -9.11 -11.42
N LEU A 89 -4.17 -8.34 -10.89
CA LEU A 89 -2.91 -8.03 -11.55
C LEU A 89 -1.78 -8.63 -10.73
N HIS A 90 -0.94 -9.43 -11.39
CA HIS A 90 0.29 -9.95 -10.84
C HIS A 90 1.47 -9.49 -11.70
N ILE A 91 2.52 -8.94 -11.09
CA ILE A 91 3.74 -8.56 -11.77
C ILE A 91 4.93 -9.21 -11.04
N GLY A 92 5.72 -10.00 -11.76
CA GLY A 92 6.89 -10.69 -11.22
C GLY A 92 7.96 -9.72 -10.74
N VAL A 93 8.38 -8.79 -11.60
CA VAL A 93 9.30 -7.71 -11.26
C VAL A 93 8.90 -6.39 -11.92
N VAL A 94 9.03 -5.29 -11.19
CA VAL A 94 8.96 -3.92 -11.70
C VAL A 94 10.36 -3.34 -11.59
N GLU A 95 11.01 -3.14 -12.72
CA GLU A 95 12.36 -2.56 -12.78
C GLU A 95 12.24 -1.03 -12.78
N THR A 96 12.85 -0.41 -11.78
CA THR A 96 13.00 1.06 -11.69
C THR A 96 14.48 1.40 -11.70
N LYS A 97 14.81 2.69 -11.90
CA LYS A 97 16.22 3.12 -11.89
C LYS A 97 16.88 2.92 -10.52
N GLU A 98 16.10 3.14 -9.47
CA GLU A 98 16.58 3.14 -8.10
C GLU A 98 16.61 1.72 -7.54
N MET A 99 15.55 0.94 -7.81
CA MET A 99 15.35 -0.33 -7.12
C MET A 99 14.27 -1.23 -7.78
N PRO A 100 14.54 -2.51 -8.03
CA PRO A 100 13.50 -3.43 -8.50
C PRO A 100 12.49 -3.74 -7.39
N TRP A 101 11.22 -3.89 -7.77
CA TRP A 101 10.15 -4.38 -6.90
C TRP A 101 9.68 -5.75 -7.37
N HIS A 102 9.68 -6.74 -6.49
CA HIS A 102 9.36 -8.12 -6.79
C HIS A 102 7.99 -8.52 -6.22
N GLY A 103 7.28 -9.36 -6.97
CA GLY A 103 6.01 -9.94 -6.55
C GLY A 103 4.97 -8.88 -6.22
N VAL A 104 4.73 -7.97 -7.17
CA VAL A 104 3.70 -6.94 -7.05
C VAL A 104 2.36 -7.58 -7.40
N THR A 105 1.39 -7.49 -6.50
CA THR A 105 0.03 -8.01 -6.74
C THR A 105 -0.99 -6.94 -6.39
N LEU A 106 -2.03 -6.82 -7.21
CA LEU A 106 -3.16 -5.91 -7.00
C LEU A 106 -4.46 -6.63 -7.33
N LYS A 107 -5.35 -6.76 -6.34
CA LYS A 107 -6.72 -7.21 -6.50
C LYS A 107 -7.67 -6.08 -6.15
N ALA A 108 -8.43 -5.64 -7.13
CA ALA A 108 -9.33 -4.51 -6.99
C ALA A 108 -10.68 -4.78 -7.65
N ARG A 109 -11.74 -4.20 -7.09
CA ARG A 109 -13.11 -4.23 -7.60
C ARG A 109 -13.69 -2.83 -7.55
N LEU A 110 -14.30 -2.41 -8.64
CA LEU A 110 -15.09 -1.18 -8.74
C LEU A 110 -16.54 -1.60 -8.93
N GLU A 111 -17.36 -1.34 -7.93
CA GLU A 111 -18.79 -1.68 -7.94
C GLU A 111 -19.62 -0.48 -7.50
N ASN A 112 -20.54 -0.01 -8.35
CA ASN A 112 -21.45 1.11 -8.07
C ASN A 112 -20.71 2.35 -7.52
N GLY A 113 -19.60 2.75 -8.16
CA GLY A 113 -18.80 3.89 -7.70
C GLY A 113 -18.03 3.66 -6.40
N THR A 114 -17.91 2.41 -5.94
CA THR A 114 -17.07 2.02 -4.81
C THR A 114 -15.89 1.20 -5.30
N LEU A 115 -14.67 1.69 -5.06
CA LEU A 115 -13.43 0.97 -5.30
C LEU A 115 -12.97 0.27 -4.02
N ASP A 116 -12.99 -1.05 -4.07
CA ASP A 116 -12.37 -1.94 -3.11
C ASP A 116 -11.02 -2.44 -3.65
N ILE A 117 -9.96 -2.21 -2.92
CA ILE A 117 -8.65 -2.86 -3.12
C ILE A 117 -8.53 -3.89 -2.00
N ASP A 118 -8.86 -5.13 -2.34
CA ASP A 118 -8.84 -6.27 -1.42
C ASP A 118 -7.40 -6.67 -1.07
N GLU A 119 -6.46 -6.46 -2.00
CA GLU A 119 -5.05 -6.79 -1.83
C GLU A 119 -4.17 -5.88 -2.69
N ALA A 120 -3.20 -5.21 -2.09
CA ALA A 120 -2.09 -4.56 -2.79
C ALA A 120 -0.78 -4.92 -2.10
N THR A 121 0.04 -5.76 -2.73
CA THR A 121 1.27 -6.28 -2.13
C THR A 121 2.49 -5.95 -2.97
N ILE A 122 3.61 -5.73 -2.29
CA ILE A 122 4.96 -5.80 -2.87
C ILE A 122 5.73 -6.77 -1.98
N THR A 123 6.17 -7.89 -2.55
CA THR A 123 6.88 -8.92 -1.76
C THR A 123 8.25 -8.40 -1.32
N GLU A 124 8.99 -7.79 -2.23
CA GLU A 124 10.30 -7.23 -1.93
C GLU A 124 10.65 -6.01 -2.79
N ALA A 125 11.03 -4.91 -2.16
CA ALA A 125 11.58 -3.70 -2.74
C ALA A 125 12.74 -3.26 -1.86
N GLY A 126 13.96 -3.67 -2.24
CA GLY A 126 15.20 -3.42 -1.48
C GLY A 126 15.15 -3.92 -0.05
N GLY A 127 14.76 -5.18 0.16
CA GLY A 127 14.64 -5.77 1.49
C GLY A 127 13.43 -5.27 2.30
N SER A 128 12.46 -4.65 1.64
CA SER A 128 11.22 -4.17 2.25
C SER A 128 10.00 -4.78 1.56
N GLY A 129 8.99 -5.17 2.32
CA GLY A 129 7.70 -5.64 1.82
C GLY A 129 6.58 -4.68 2.20
N MET A 130 5.51 -4.69 1.41
CA MET A 130 4.32 -3.88 1.60
C MET A 130 3.07 -4.73 1.40
N ILE A 131 2.05 -4.51 2.23
CA ILE A 131 0.70 -5.04 2.03
C ILE A 131 -0.31 -3.98 2.42
N GLY A 132 -1.35 -3.79 1.62
CA GLY A 132 -2.41 -2.85 1.95
C GLY A 132 -3.77 -3.24 1.38
N THR A 133 -4.79 -2.61 1.96
CA THR A 133 -6.19 -2.70 1.57
C THR A 133 -6.80 -1.31 1.59
N VAL A 134 -7.69 -1.01 0.66
CA VAL A 134 -8.32 0.32 0.54
C VAL A 134 -9.79 0.15 0.15
N ARG A 135 -10.67 0.97 0.71
CA ARG A 135 -12.05 1.13 0.28
C ARG A 135 -12.37 2.61 0.11
N LEU A 136 -12.78 2.97 -1.10
CA LEU A 136 -13.07 4.34 -1.52
C LEU A 136 -14.46 4.38 -2.16
N SER A 137 -15.38 5.12 -1.57
CA SER A 137 -16.74 5.29 -2.11
C SER A 137 -16.93 6.68 -2.73
N GLY A 138 -18.03 6.87 -3.46
CA GLY A 138 -18.34 8.12 -4.14
C GLY A 138 -17.46 8.40 -5.37
N LEU A 139 -16.90 7.36 -6.00
CA LEU A 139 -16.27 7.50 -7.31
C LEU A 139 -17.37 7.66 -8.36
N GLY A 140 -17.33 8.78 -9.09
CA GLY A 140 -18.47 9.23 -9.90
C GLY A 140 -19.08 10.52 -9.36
N ASP A 141 -18.95 10.75 -8.05
CA ASP A 141 -19.49 11.91 -7.36
C ASP A 141 -18.46 13.03 -7.17
N THR A 142 -18.92 14.18 -6.68
CA THR A 142 -18.06 15.36 -6.45
C THR A 142 -17.14 15.25 -5.24
N THR A 143 -17.38 14.29 -4.34
CA THR A 143 -16.70 14.14 -3.05
C THR A 143 -16.45 12.67 -2.74
N PRO A 144 -15.39 12.05 -3.28
CA PRO A 144 -15.03 10.68 -2.92
C PRO A 144 -14.67 10.61 -1.43
N PHE A 145 -14.95 9.47 -0.79
CA PHE A 145 -14.72 9.25 0.63
C PHE A 145 -13.89 7.99 0.86
N LEU A 146 -12.75 8.15 1.52
CA LEU A 146 -11.91 7.03 1.93
C LEU A 146 -12.53 6.40 3.18
N GLU A 147 -13.28 5.32 3.01
CA GLU A 147 -13.92 4.61 4.13
C GLU A 147 -12.87 3.98 5.04
N HIS A 148 -11.87 3.35 4.44
CA HIS A 148 -10.76 2.76 5.14
C HIS A 148 -9.57 2.57 4.20
N ALA A 149 -8.38 2.90 4.67
CA ALA A 149 -7.13 2.39 4.11
C ALA A 149 -6.28 1.82 5.24
N ASN A 150 -5.67 0.68 4.99
CA ASN A 150 -4.68 0.07 5.87
C ASN A 150 -3.47 -0.33 5.04
N LEU A 151 -2.30 0.10 5.47
CA LEU A 151 -1.05 -0.17 4.80
C LEU A 151 -0.02 -0.60 5.83
N VAL A 152 0.59 -1.76 5.61
CA VAL A 152 1.67 -2.28 6.44
C VAL A 152 2.93 -2.38 5.58
N VAL A 153 3.97 -1.68 6.02
CA VAL A 153 5.30 -1.71 5.42
C VAL A 153 6.24 -2.37 6.42
N ARG A 154 7.03 -3.35 5.97
CA ARG A 154 8.06 -3.99 6.78
C ARG A 154 9.39 -3.88 6.06
N SER A 155 10.40 -3.34 6.72
CA SER A 155 11.72 -3.16 6.14
C SER A 155 12.79 -3.80 7.01
N ARG A 156 13.59 -4.67 6.39
CA ARG A 156 14.81 -5.22 7.02
C ARG A 156 16.04 -4.36 6.71
N ALA A 157 15.95 -3.50 5.70
CA ALA A 157 16.99 -2.60 5.23
C ALA A 157 16.42 -1.17 5.07
N PRO A 158 15.96 -0.54 6.16
CA PRO A 158 15.29 0.77 6.14
C PRO A 158 16.17 1.89 5.55
N GLU A 159 17.49 1.73 5.57
CA GLU A 159 18.44 2.64 4.93
C GLU A 159 18.22 2.74 3.41
N ARG A 160 17.77 1.66 2.76
CA ARG A 160 17.45 1.65 1.32
C ARG A 160 16.14 2.36 1.03
N LEU A 161 15.15 2.24 1.91
CA LEU A 161 13.91 3.01 1.81
C LEU A 161 14.14 4.51 2.01
N ALA A 162 15.05 4.89 2.91
CA ALA A 162 15.35 6.29 3.18
C ALA A 162 15.92 7.02 1.95
N VAL A 163 16.62 6.31 1.05
CA VAL A 163 17.10 6.89 -0.23
C VAL A 163 15.92 7.33 -1.11
N ALA A 164 14.80 6.62 -1.06
CA ALA A 164 13.58 7.00 -1.78
C ALA A 164 12.79 8.13 -1.08
N LEU A 165 13.12 8.47 0.17
CA LEU A 165 12.43 9.47 1.00
C LEU A 165 13.43 10.52 1.52
N PRO A 166 13.98 11.40 0.65
CA PRO A 166 15.12 12.27 0.97
C PRO A 166 14.85 13.34 2.05
N ALA A 167 13.61 13.47 2.54
CA ALA A 167 13.20 14.50 3.49
C ALA A 167 13.24 14.07 4.98
N LEU A 168 13.69 12.85 5.29
CA LEU A 168 13.69 12.37 6.69
C LEU A 168 14.92 12.93 7.46
N PRO A 169 14.73 13.64 8.58
CA PRO A 169 15.82 14.17 9.41
C PRO A 169 16.44 13.09 10.30
N ILE A 170 16.66 11.89 9.76
CA ILE A 170 17.21 10.74 10.48
C ILE A 170 18.33 10.15 9.64
N ASP A 171 19.47 9.88 10.27
CA ASP A 171 20.60 9.19 9.66
C ASP A 171 20.19 7.75 9.27
N PRO A 172 20.12 7.41 7.96
CA PRO A 172 19.64 6.11 7.50
C PRO A 172 20.43 4.94 8.08
N ALA A 173 21.74 5.14 8.32
CA ALA A 173 22.62 4.11 8.84
C ALA A 173 22.32 3.69 10.29
N LYS A 174 21.48 4.47 11.00
CA LYS A 174 21.09 4.20 12.40
C LYS A 174 19.72 3.56 12.53
N LEU A 175 19.05 3.28 11.41
CA LEU A 175 17.72 2.69 11.42
C LEU A 175 17.81 1.18 11.67
N ALA A 176 17.21 0.72 12.77
CA ALA A 176 16.95 -0.70 12.99
C ALA A 176 15.80 -1.18 12.07
N PRO A 177 15.65 -2.50 11.84
CA PRO A 177 14.49 -3.04 11.13
C PRO A 177 13.18 -2.43 11.64
N LEU A 178 12.35 -2.00 10.69
CA LEU A 178 11.20 -1.14 10.93
C LEU A 178 9.93 -1.80 10.39
N ALA A 179 8.87 -1.78 11.18
CA ALA A 179 7.51 -2.06 10.71
C ALA A 179 6.66 -0.80 10.88
N VAL A 180 5.98 -0.36 9.83
CA VAL A 180 5.05 0.77 9.86
C VAL A 180 3.66 0.27 9.49
N ARG A 181 2.66 0.57 10.31
CA ARG A 181 1.25 0.42 10.00
C ARG A 181 0.64 1.80 9.86
N LEU A 182 0.00 2.07 8.73
CA LEU A 182 -0.71 3.30 8.44
C LEU A 182 -2.18 2.96 8.27
N THR A 183 -3.05 3.73 8.92
CA THR A 183 -4.49 3.71 8.65
C THR A 183 -4.96 5.10 8.29
N ALA A 184 -5.82 5.21 7.29
CA ALA A 184 -6.40 6.47 6.85
C ALA A 184 -7.91 6.33 6.65
N GLN A 185 -8.65 7.39 6.95
CA GLN A 185 -10.09 7.49 6.73
C GLN A 185 -10.49 8.96 6.58
N GLY A 186 -11.51 9.24 5.77
CA GLY A 186 -12.09 10.56 5.63
C GLY A 186 -12.19 11.02 4.18
N ASP A 187 -12.54 12.28 3.98
CA ASP A 187 -12.62 12.90 2.66
C ASP A 187 -11.29 13.63 2.32
N PRO A 188 -11.07 14.04 1.06
CA PRO A 188 -9.84 14.74 0.64
C PRO A 188 -9.53 16.07 1.36
N ARG A 189 -10.49 16.63 2.12
CA ARG A 189 -10.32 17.84 2.93
C ARG A 189 -10.12 17.53 4.40
N HIS A 190 -10.57 16.38 4.89
CA HIS A 190 -10.46 15.96 6.28
C HIS A 190 -10.02 14.50 6.35
N LEU A 191 -8.72 14.27 6.22
CA LEU A 191 -8.16 12.93 6.28
C LEU A 191 -7.59 12.65 7.67
N ALA A 192 -8.24 11.76 8.42
CA ALA A 192 -7.69 11.22 9.65
C ALA A 192 -6.63 10.18 9.32
N LEU A 193 -5.44 10.34 9.89
CA LEU A 193 -4.28 9.47 9.71
C LEU A 193 -3.80 8.95 11.06
N THR A 194 -3.59 7.64 11.15
CA THR A 194 -2.85 7.04 12.26
C THR A 194 -1.68 6.24 11.71
N ALA A 195 -0.49 6.53 12.20
CA ALA A 195 0.73 5.81 11.88
C ALA A 195 1.29 5.17 13.15
N GLN A 196 1.58 3.88 13.11
CA GLN A 196 2.27 3.15 14.15
C GLN A 196 3.57 2.62 13.57
N ALA A 197 4.70 3.00 14.17
CA ALA A 197 6.03 2.55 13.78
C ALA A 197 6.62 1.70 14.90
N GLU A 198 7.20 0.55 14.56
CA GLU A 198 7.93 -0.33 15.47
C GLU A 198 9.36 -0.50 14.98
N ALA A 199 10.34 -0.15 15.80
CA ALA A 199 11.76 -0.32 15.49
C ALA A 199 12.57 -0.58 16.76
N GLY A 200 13.50 -1.55 16.72
CA GLY A 200 14.39 -1.84 17.85
C GLY A 200 13.66 -2.20 19.16
N GLY A 201 12.44 -2.75 19.08
CA GLY A 201 11.59 -3.05 20.24
C GLY A 201 10.82 -1.85 20.82
N GLY A 202 10.99 -0.65 20.26
CA GLY A 202 10.19 0.53 20.57
C GLY A 202 8.98 0.65 19.64
N VAL A 203 7.87 1.17 20.16
CA VAL A 203 6.67 1.49 19.38
C VAL A 203 6.38 2.97 19.51
N ALA A 204 6.21 3.65 18.37
CA ALA A 204 5.78 5.03 18.28
C ALA A 204 4.42 5.09 17.56
N THR A 205 3.52 5.92 18.06
CA THR A 205 2.22 6.18 17.43
C THR A 205 2.08 7.66 17.14
N ILE A 206 1.70 7.99 15.91
CA ILE A 206 1.44 9.34 15.42
C ILE A 206 0.00 9.35 14.96
N MET A 207 -0.79 10.27 15.51
CA MET A 207 -2.14 10.55 15.06
C MET A 207 -2.13 11.97 14.47
N GLY A 208 -2.80 12.16 13.35
CA GLY A 208 -2.88 13.45 12.70
C GLY A 208 -4.13 13.57 11.86
N GLU A 209 -4.56 14.80 11.66
CA GLU A 209 -5.61 15.16 10.70
C GLU A 209 -4.96 16.02 9.62
N VAL A 210 -5.31 15.75 8.36
CA VAL A 210 -4.86 16.54 7.22
C VAL A 210 -6.05 17.36 6.72
N ASP A 211 -6.06 18.62 7.14
CA ASP A 211 -7.12 19.59 6.79
C ASP A 211 -6.88 20.32 5.46
N ARG A 212 -5.83 19.94 4.71
CA ARG A 212 -5.48 20.54 3.43
C ARG A 212 -5.30 19.47 2.36
N PRO A 213 -5.76 19.72 1.13
CA PRO A 213 -5.58 18.76 0.05
C PRO A 213 -4.10 18.40 -0.11
N LEU A 214 -3.81 17.12 -0.33
CA LEU A 214 -2.46 16.51 -0.42
C LEU A 214 -1.53 17.10 -1.50
N GLY A 215 -1.91 18.19 -2.18
CA GLY A 215 -1.10 18.91 -3.15
C GLY A 215 -0.17 19.98 -2.56
N ALA A 216 -0.27 20.32 -1.27
CA ALA A 216 0.52 21.40 -0.66
C ALA A 216 0.99 21.13 0.79
N ALA A 217 0.95 19.87 1.25
CA ALA A 217 1.05 19.57 2.68
C ALA A 217 2.47 19.74 3.26
N ALA A 218 2.60 20.68 4.19
CA ALA A 218 3.49 20.55 5.34
C ALA A 218 2.76 19.67 6.38
N LEU A 219 3.34 18.52 6.74
CA LEU A 219 2.84 17.67 7.82
C LEU A 219 3.01 18.37 9.17
N HIS A 220 1.90 18.59 9.90
CA HIS A 220 1.94 18.99 11.31
C HIS A 220 1.86 17.73 12.18
N ALA A 221 3.01 17.25 12.66
CA ALA A 221 3.06 16.13 13.59
C ALA A 221 2.68 16.59 15.00
N GLY A 222 1.46 16.30 15.44
CA GLY A 222 1.06 16.37 16.85
C GLY A 222 1.66 15.18 17.61
N GLY A 223 2.93 15.27 17.98
CA GLY A 223 3.64 14.21 18.69
C GLY A 223 3.17 14.06 20.13
N GLY A 224 2.18 13.21 20.38
CA GLY A 224 1.83 12.72 21.72
C GLY A 224 2.67 11.50 22.09
N SER A 225 3.99 11.66 22.29
CA SER A 225 4.78 10.59 22.87
C SER A 225 4.45 10.49 24.36
N LYS A 226 3.70 9.45 24.77
CA LYS A 226 3.77 9.00 26.16
C LYS A 226 5.02 8.14 26.25
N PRO A 227 6.13 8.62 26.84
CA PRO A 227 7.18 7.70 27.24
C PRO A 227 6.53 6.66 28.17
N CYS A 228 6.93 5.39 28.04
CA CYS A 228 6.83 4.45 29.14
C CYS A 228 7.71 5.01 30.25
N GLU A 229 7.17 5.97 31.00
CA GLU A 229 7.78 6.51 32.18
C GLU A 229 7.92 5.32 33.14
N SER A 230 9.15 5.00 33.51
CA SER A 230 9.52 4.08 34.58
C SER A 230 9.12 4.65 35.96
N GLY A 231 7.92 5.23 36.01
CA GLY A 231 7.27 5.78 37.17
C GLY A 231 7.01 4.66 38.16
N ARG A 232 7.53 4.86 39.36
CA ARG A 232 7.29 4.02 40.53
C ARG A 232 5.78 3.81 40.70
N PHE A 233 5.28 2.66 40.26
CA PHE A 233 3.97 2.17 40.65
C PHE A 233 3.99 1.97 42.17
N ARG A 234 3.46 2.95 42.91
CA ARG A 234 3.03 2.70 44.29
C ARG A 234 1.81 1.80 44.18
N CYS A 235 2.00 0.51 44.44
CA CYS A 235 0.89 -0.38 44.74
C CYS A 235 0.17 0.21 45.97
N PRO A 236 -1.14 0.52 45.92
CA PRO A 236 -1.88 0.81 47.14
C PRO A 236 -1.83 -0.45 48.00
N ALA A 237 -1.16 -0.36 49.15
CA ALA A 237 -1.14 -1.43 50.12
C ALA A 237 -2.56 -1.62 50.66
N PRO A 238 -3.16 -2.83 50.58
CA PRO A 238 -4.35 -3.11 51.37
C PRO A 238 -3.97 -3.03 52.85
N ALA A 239 -4.77 -2.31 53.62
CA ALA A 239 -4.56 -2.18 55.06
C ALA A 239 -4.57 -3.58 55.70
N GLY A 240 -3.48 -3.95 56.37
CA GLY A 240 -3.45 -5.11 57.28
C GLY A 240 -2.57 -6.30 56.90
N LEU A 241 -1.67 -6.22 55.90
CA LEU A 241 -0.74 -7.31 55.60
C LEU A 241 0.73 -6.87 55.69
N SER A 242 1.46 -7.47 56.63
CA SER A 242 2.90 -7.38 56.72
C SER A 242 3.54 -8.16 55.56
N SER A 243 4.01 -7.44 54.54
CA SER A 243 4.82 -7.88 53.38
C SER A 243 4.05 -8.10 52.07
N PRO A 244 4.02 -7.11 51.14
CA PRO A 244 3.59 -7.35 49.76
C PRO A 244 4.75 -7.94 48.93
N ARG A 245 4.56 -9.15 48.38
CA ARG A 245 5.35 -9.66 47.25
C ARG A 245 4.67 -9.25 45.95
N CYS A 246 5.24 -8.32 45.20
CA CYS A 246 4.81 -8.04 43.83
C CYS A 246 5.40 -9.09 42.87
N PRO A 247 4.60 -9.85 42.11
CA PRO A 247 5.13 -10.78 41.13
C PRO A 247 5.46 -10.05 39.83
N CYS A 248 6.64 -9.44 39.73
CA CYS A 248 7.24 -9.13 38.43
C CYS A 248 7.87 -10.42 37.89
N ARG A 249 7.10 -11.18 37.11
CA ARG A 249 7.57 -12.40 36.44
C ARG A 249 8.48 -12.02 35.27
N SER A 250 9.79 -11.99 35.50
CA SER A 250 10.78 -11.84 34.43
C SER A 250 10.84 -13.12 33.60
N HIS A 251 10.41 -13.08 32.34
CA HIS A 251 10.77 -14.11 31.37
C HIS A 251 12.23 -13.89 30.95
N ARG A 252 13.19 -14.50 31.67
CA ARG A 252 14.49 -14.86 31.08
C ARG A 252 14.36 -16.26 30.50
N GLY A 253 14.22 -16.35 29.18
CA GLY A 253 14.46 -17.59 28.45
C GLY A 253 15.96 -17.71 28.18
N ALA A 254 16.66 -18.46 29.02
CA ALA A 254 17.96 -19.05 28.68
C ALA A 254 17.69 -20.39 27.98
N GLY A 255 18.37 -20.62 26.87
CA GLY A 255 18.21 -21.84 26.07
C GLY A 255 19.24 -21.97 24.96
N GLU A 256 20.52 -21.86 25.30
CA GLU A 256 21.59 -22.55 24.55
C GLU A 256 21.37 -24.06 24.70
N ARG A 257 21.25 -24.78 23.58
CA ARG A 257 21.72 -26.16 23.47
C ARG A 257 22.18 -26.43 22.04
N ALA A 258 23.42 -26.90 21.96
CA ALA A 258 24.06 -27.50 20.82
C ALA A 258 23.23 -28.62 20.20
N TRP A 259 23.15 -28.66 18.87
CA TRP A 259 23.44 -29.79 17.97
C TRP A 259 23.81 -29.19 16.61
#